data_AF-A0A971FHC1-F1
#
_entry.id   AF-A0A971FHC1-F1
#
_cell.length_a   1.000
_cell.length_b   1.000
_cell.length_c   1.000
_cell.angle_alpha   90.00
_cell.angle_beta   90.00
_cell.angle_gamma   90.00
#
_symmetry.space_group_name_H-M   'P 1'
#
loop_
_entity.id
_entity.type
_entity.pdbx_description
1 polymer ?
#
loop_
_entity_poly.entity_id
_entity_poly.type
_entity_poly.pdbx_seq_one_letter_code
_entity_poly.pdbx_strand_id
1 'polypeptide(L)'
;MPRGKFISRSEILDLLSAINPDSNISVYIQLENLIRFGIASGTLIPNDQLPPARDLAERLGINMNTVSKAYRDLVVMGLLTTKRGLGVFIKDDVIEQCKEVSRKTVMRHFFEATAEAKIAGFKAEDLKGIVDRIYANNVYPYGPIPESIIPNV
;
A
#
# COMPACT_ATOMS: atom_id res chain seq x y z
N MET A 1 -18.80 -21.82 6.51
CA MET A 1 -17.96 -20.89 5.71
C MET A 1 -18.17 -19.49 6.26
N PRO A 2 -17.16 -18.79 6.79
CA PRO A 2 -17.32 -17.40 7.17
C PRO A 2 -17.50 -16.58 5.88
N ARG A 3 -18.61 -15.84 5.78
CA ARG A 3 -18.79 -14.84 4.72
C ARG A 3 -17.67 -13.81 4.88
N GLY A 4 -16.85 -13.64 3.85
CA GLY A 4 -15.80 -12.61 3.83
C GLY A 4 -16.40 -11.27 4.25
N LYS A 5 -15.80 -10.62 5.24
CA LYS A 5 -16.25 -9.34 5.75
C LYS A 5 -16.17 -8.35 4.58
N PHE A 6 -17.31 -7.86 4.09
CA PHE A 6 -17.32 -6.81 3.07
C PHE A 6 -16.63 -5.59 3.66
N ILE A 7 -15.52 -5.17 3.06
CA ILE A 7 -14.89 -3.91 3.41
C ILE A 7 -15.76 -2.78 2.83
N SER A 8 -16.05 -1.80 3.66
CA SER A 8 -16.83 -0.64 3.26
C SER A 8 -16.03 0.27 2.34
N ARG A 9 -16.74 1.07 1.53
CA ARG A 9 -16.12 2.11 0.70
C ARG A 9 -15.27 3.09 1.52
N SER A 10 -15.68 3.41 2.75
CA SER A 10 -14.90 4.23 3.67
C SER A 10 -13.58 3.58 4.08
N GLU A 11 -13.59 2.29 4.42
CA GLU A 11 -12.37 1.59 4.82
C GLU A 11 -11.37 1.47 3.65
N ILE A 12 -11.84 1.28 2.42
CA ILE A 12 -10.99 1.33 1.22
C ILE A 12 -10.38 2.74 1.07
N LEU A 13 -11.17 3.80 1.26
CA LEU A 13 -10.66 5.16 1.16
C LEU A 13 -9.62 5.46 2.24
N ASP A 14 -9.82 4.98 3.46
CA ASP A 14 -8.88 5.17 4.57
C ASP A 14 -7.55 4.47 4.26
N LEU A 15 -7.57 3.24 3.76
CA LEU A 15 -6.36 2.54 3.30
C LEU A 15 -5.60 3.34 2.23
N LEU A 16 -6.33 3.89 1.25
CA LEU A 16 -5.74 4.63 0.13
C LEU A 16 -5.36 6.07 0.48
N SER A 17 -5.76 6.57 1.66
CA SER A 17 -5.44 7.93 2.13
C SER A 17 -3.99 8.09 2.57
N ALA A 18 -3.27 6.99 2.77
CA ALA A 18 -1.88 6.98 3.23
C ALA A 18 -0.86 7.52 2.21
N ILE A 19 -1.30 8.02 1.05
CA ILE A 19 -0.45 8.61 0.01
C ILE A 19 0.30 9.83 0.56
N ASN A 20 1.57 9.96 0.18
CA ASN A 20 2.40 11.10 0.52
C ASN A 20 3.02 11.71 -0.75
N PRO A 21 2.49 12.84 -1.25
CA PRO A 21 2.99 13.50 -2.46
C PRO A 21 4.44 13.99 -2.36
N ASP A 22 4.94 14.22 -1.15
CA ASP A 22 6.30 14.72 -0.90
C ASP A 22 7.34 13.60 -0.82
N SER A 23 6.92 12.33 -0.91
CA SER A 23 7.81 11.18 -1.01
C SER A 23 8.61 11.21 -2.32
N ASN A 24 9.79 10.59 -2.31
CA ASN A 24 10.58 10.34 -3.51
C ASN A 24 9.96 9.29 -4.45
N ILE A 25 8.87 8.62 -4.05
CA ILE A 25 8.13 7.67 -4.85
C ILE A 25 6.96 8.37 -5.52
N SER A 26 6.83 8.24 -6.84
CA SER A 26 5.69 8.78 -7.60
C SER A 26 4.34 8.31 -7.03
N VAL A 27 3.38 9.23 -6.88
CA VAL A 27 2.05 8.95 -6.28
C VAL A 27 1.31 7.78 -6.94
N TYR A 28 1.41 7.61 -8.27
CA TYR A 28 0.76 6.47 -8.92
C TYR A 28 1.35 5.13 -8.47
N ILE A 29 2.68 5.06 -8.25
CA ILE A 29 3.37 3.86 -7.73
C ILE A 29 2.95 3.61 -6.28
N GLN A 30 2.83 4.67 -5.48
CA GLN A 30 2.34 4.53 -4.11
C GLN A 30 0.93 3.92 -4.09
N LEU A 31 0.04 4.39 -4.97
CA LEU A 31 -1.32 3.87 -5.08
C LEU A 31 -1.35 2.40 -5.54
N GLU A 32 -0.54 2.05 -6.54
CA GLU A 32 -0.36 0.65 -6.97
C GLU A 32 0.08 -0.25 -5.82
N ASN A 33 1.06 0.21 -5.05
CA ASN A 33 1.60 -0.53 -3.93
C ASN A 33 0.58 -0.68 -2.80
N LEU A 34 -0.16 0.39 -2.43
CA LEU A 34 -1.21 0.32 -1.40
C LEU A 34 -2.30 -0.68 -1.78
N ILE A 35 -2.75 -0.68 -3.05
CA ILE A 35 -3.73 -1.65 -3.53
C ILE A 35 -3.16 -3.07 -3.46
N ARG A 36 -1.91 -3.28 -3.92
CA ARG A 36 -1.26 -4.59 -3.87
C ARG A 36 -1.07 -5.11 -2.44
N PHE A 37 -0.69 -4.26 -1.50
CA PHE A 37 -0.59 -4.61 -0.07
C PHE A 37 -1.97 -4.87 0.55
N GLY A 38 -2.99 -4.09 0.16
CA GLY A 38 -4.38 -4.33 0.53
C GLY A 38 -4.86 -5.71 0.10
N ILE A 39 -4.57 -6.12 -1.13
CA ILE A 39 -4.87 -7.46 -1.65
C ILE A 39 -4.06 -8.54 -0.92
N ALA A 40 -2.75 -8.34 -0.76
CA ALA A 40 -1.86 -9.31 -0.13
C ALA A 40 -2.22 -9.59 1.35
N SER A 41 -2.68 -8.56 2.06
CA SER A 41 -3.14 -8.67 3.46
C SER A 41 -4.56 -9.23 3.60
N GLY A 42 -5.31 -9.33 2.49
CA GLY A 42 -6.72 -9.70 2.51
C GLY A 42 -7.66 -8.58 2.97
N THR A 43 -7.16 -7.35 3.08
CA THR A 43 -7.98 -6.15 3.35
C THR A 43 -8.85 -5.83 2.14
N LEU A 44 -8.29 -5.95 0.93
CA LEU A 44 -9.02 -5.91 -0.33
C LEU A 44 -9.20 -7.34 -0.82
N ILE A 45 -10.44 -7.77 -1.04
CA ILE A 45 -10.78 -9.12 -1.47
C ILE A 45 -11.26 -9.13 -2.93
N PRO A 46 -11.21 -10.28 -3.60
CA PRO A 46 -11.75 -10.42 -4.95
C PRO A 46 -13.18 -9.89 -5.05
N ASN A 47 -13.47 -9.22 -6.17
CA ASN A 47 -14.73 -8.54 -6.46
C ASN A 47 -15.04 -7.27 -5.66
N ASP A 48 -14.16 -6.82 -4.76
CA ASP A 48 -14.28 -5.47 -4.21
C ASP A 48 -14.16 -4.43 -5.33
N GLN A 49 -15.02 -3.41 -5.25
CA GLN A 49 -15.02 -2.30 -6.19
C GLN A 49 -14.12 -1.19 -5.67
N LEU A 50 -13.14 -0.77 -6.48
CA LEU A 50 -12.36 0.41 -6.19
C LEU A 50 -13.18 1.68 -6.44
N PRO A 51 -12.93 2.76 -5.68
CA PRO A 51 -13.59 4.04 -5.92
C PRO A 51 -13.38 4.53 -7.36
N PRO A 52 -14.34 5.26 -7.95
CA PRO A 52 -14.11 5.92 -9.23
C PRO A 52 -12.87 6.81 -9.18
N ALA A 53 -12.11 6.85 -10.28
CA ALA A 53 -10.85 7.60 -10.32
C ALA A 53 -11.02 9.09 -9.99
N ARG A 54 -12.15 9.69 -10.40
CA ARG A 54 -12.51 11.08 -10.07
C ARG A 54 -12.70 11.25 -8.57
N ASP A 55 -13.59 10.44 -7.97
CA ASP A 55 -13.91 10.49 -6.54
C ASP A 55 -12.67 10.28 -5.67
N LEU A 56 -11.81 9.32 -6.05
CA LEU A 56 -10.57 9.08 -5.31
C LEU A 56 -9.60 10.26 -5.45
N ALA A 57 -9.44 10.80 -6.66
CA ALA A 57 -8.56 11.93 -6.90
C ALA A 57 -8.99 13.18 -6.11
N GLU A 58 -10.29 13.48 -6.08
CA GLU A 58 -10.86 14.56 -5.28
C GLU A 58 -10.62 14.33 -3.78
N ARG A 59 -10.87 13.11 -3.29
CA ARG A 59 -10.68 12.78 -1.87
C ARG A 59 -9.22 12.87 -1.42
N LEU A 60 -8.29 12.48 -2.30
CA LEU A 60 -6.86 12.52 -2.02
C LEU A 60 -6.20 13.86 -2.35
N GLY A 61 -6.92 14.77 -3.03
CA GLY A 61 -6.35 16.04 -3.50
C GLY A 61 -5.25 15.86 -4.56
N ILE A 62 -5.31 14.79 -5.36
CA ILE A 62 -4.29 14.47 -6.39
C ILE A 62 -4.88 14.53 -7.81
N ASN A 63 -4.00 14.51 -8.81
CA ASN A 63 -4.42 14.52 -10.21
C ASN A 63 -5.16 13.21 -10.60
N MET A 64 -6.35 13.32 -11.20
CA MET A 64 -7.16 12.19 -11.69
C MET A 64 -6.42 11.29 -12.69
N ASN A 65 -5.52 11.86 -13.50
CA ASN A 65 -4.71 11.09 -14.44
C ASN A 65 -3.73 10.16 -13.70
N THR A 66 -3.25 10.55 -12.53
CA THR A 66 -2.39 9.73 -11.67
C THR A 66 -3.12 8.49 -11.16
N VAL A 67 -4.36 8.66 -10.69
CA VAL A 67 -5.22 7.53 -10.26
C VAL A 67 -5.55 6.62 -11.45
N SER A 68 -5.92 7.23 -12.57
CA SER A 68 -6.26 6.51 -13.79
C SER A 68 -5.08 5.73 -14.37
N LYS A 69 -3.86 6.25 -14.20
CA LYS A 69 -2.62 5.54 -14.54
C LYS A 69 -2.42 4.32 -13.65
N ALA A 70 -2.47 4.48 -12.32
CA ALA A 70 -2.32 3.37 -11.38
C ALA A 70 -3.32 2.23 -11.66
N TYR A 71 -4.60 2.58 -11.87
CA TYR A 71 -5.63 1.57 -12.19
C TYR A 71 -5.35 0.84 -13.50
N ARG A 72 -4.93 1.57 -14.54
CA ARG A 72 -4.58 0.98 -15.83
C ARG A 72 -3.41 0.03 -15.71
N ASP A 73 -2.36 0.43 -15.00
CA ASP A 73 -1.16 -0.38 -14.82
C ASP A 73 -1.48 -1.66 -14.03
N LEU A 74 -2.32 -1.57 -12.98
CA LEU A 74 -2.79 -2.75 -12.23
C LEU A 74 -3.70 -3.68 -13.05
N VAL A 75 -4.50 -3.14 -13.99
CA VAL A 75 -5.26 -3.95 -14.96
C VAL A 75 -4.29 -4.69 -15.90
N VAL A 76 -3.25 -4.02 -16.39
CA VAL A 76 -2.22 -4.63 -17.24
C VAL A 76 -1.46 -5.72 -16.49
N MET A 77 -1.17 -5.51 -15.20
CA MET A 77 -0.56 -6.53 -14.31
C MET A 77 -1.51 -7.70 -13.98
N GLY A 78 -2.78 -7.62 -14.40
CA GLY A 78 -3.78 -8.65 -14.17
C GLY A 78 -4.33 -8.68 -12.74
N LEU A 79 -4.12 -7.63 -11.94
CA LEU A 79 -4.57 -7.54 -10.55
C LEU A 79 -5.99 -6.98 -10.43
N LEU A 80 -6.36 -6.12 -11.38
CA LEU A 80 -7.69 -5.51 -11.47
C LEU A 80 -8.40 -5.92 -12.76
N THR A 81 -9.71 -5.77 -12.76
CA THR A 81 -10.55 -5.91 -13.95
C THR A 81 -11.51 -4.73 -14.08
N THR A 82 -11.75 -4.27 -15.31
CA THR A 82 -12.70 -3.21 -15.61
C THR A 82 -14.00 -3.84 -16.11
N LYS A 83 -15.11 -3.59 -15.40
CA LYS A 83 -16.45 -3.97 -15.85
C LYS A 83 -17.12 -2.73 -16.47
N ARG A 84 -17.42 -2.80 -17.78
CA ARG A 84 -17.96 -1.66 -18.54
C ARG A 84 -19.20 -1.08 -17.87
N GLY A 85 -19.19 0.22 -17.58
CA GLY A 85 -20.29 0.93 -16.91
C GLY A 85 -20.44 0.65 -15.42
N LEU A 86 -19.68 -0.30 -14.85
CA LEU A 86 -19.77 -0.69 -13.45
C LEU A 86 -18.55 -0.27 -12.62
N GLY A 87 -17.37 -0.11 -13.25
CA GLY A 87 -16.16 0.38 -12.59
C GLY A 87 -15.01 -0.61 -12.59
N VAL A 88 -14.10 -0.46 -11.64
CA VAL A 88 -12.86 -1.25 -11.51
C VAL A 88 -12.94 -2.12 -10.28
N PHE A 89 -12.56 -3.38 -10.41
CA PHE A 89 -12.73 -4.41 -9.37
C PHE A 89 -11.44 -5.19 -9.17
N ILE A 90 -11.22 -5.68 -7.95
CA ILE A 90 -10.17 -6.66 -7.67
C ILE A 90 -10.50 -7.97 -8.41
N LYS A 91 -9.52 -8.54 -9.12
CA LYS A 91 -9.68 -9.79 -9.87
C LYS A 91 -9.68 -11.00 -8.92
N ASP A 92 -10.22 -12.13 -9.35
CA ASP A 92 -10.13 -13.39 -8.63
C ASP A 92 -8.71 -13.98 -8.66
N ASP A 93 -8.38 -14.80 -7.64
CA ASP A 93 -7.13 -15.57 -7.53
C ASP A 93 -5.81 -14.77 -7.55
N VAL A 94 -5.86 -13.47 -7.23
CA VAL A 94 -4.67 -12.58 -7.23
C VAL A 94 -3.97 -12.46 -5.87
N ILE A 95 -4.53 -13.03 -4.80
CA ILE A 95 -4.02 -12.86 -3.43
C ILE A 95 -2.60 -13.42 -3.31
N GLU A 96 -2.36 -14.66 -3.74
CA GLU A 96 -1.04 -15.29 -3.62
C GLU A 96 0.01 -14.60 -4.49
N GLN A 97 -0.36 -14.17 -5.70
CA GLN A 97 0.49 -13.34 -6.55
C GLN A 97 0.89 -12.03 -5.83
N CYS A 98 -0.08 -11.33 -5.23
CA CYS A 98 0.19 -10.10 -4.50
C CYS A 98 1.05 -10.34 -3.27
N LYS A 99 0.86 -11.44 -2.53
CA LYS A 99 1.71 -11.82 -1.40
C LYS A 99 3.14 -12.07 -1.82
N GLU A 100 3.36 -12.83 -2.88
CA GLU A 100 4.71 -13.16 -3.37
C GLU A 100 5.46 -11.89 -3.80
N VAL A 101 4.82 -11.06 -4.62
CA VAL A 101 5.42 -9.79 -5.09
C VAL A 101 5.68 -8.86 -3.89
N SER A 102 4.71 -8.70 -2.99
CA SER A 102 4.86 -7.85 -1.81
C SER A 102 6.00 -8.32 -0.91
N ARG A 103 6.15 -9.64 -0.69
CA ARG A 103 7.24 -10.20 0.11
C ARG A 103 8.60 -9.90 -0.50
N LYS A 104 8.74 -10.04 -1.82
CA LYS A 104 9.97 -9.70 -2.55
C LYS A 104 10.30 -8.21 -2.43
N THR A 105 9.31 -7.34 -2.63
CA THR A 105 9.46 -5.89 -2.48
C THR A 105 9.88 -5.50 -1.06
N VAL A 106 9.18 -6.00 -0.04
CA VAL A 106 9.49 -5.71 1.37
C VAL A 106 10.89 -6.21 1.73
N MET A 107 11.26 -7.41 1.28
CA MET A 107 12.61 -7.94 1.53
C MET A 107 13.70 -7.07 0.90
N ARG A 108 13.47 -6.55 -0.31
CA ARG A 108 14.39 -5.62 -0.97
C ARG A 108 14.55 -4.33 -0.16
N HIS A 109 13.44 -3.68 0.19
CA HIS A 109 13.47 -2.44 0.96
C HIS A 109 14.10 -2.64 2.34
N PHE A 110 13.79 -3.76 3.00
CA PHE A 110 14.38 -4.10 4.29
C PHE A 110 15.89 -4.32 4.18
N PHE A 111 16.35 -5.01 3.14
CA PHE A 111 17.78 -5.17 2.87
C PHE A 111 18.48 -3.82 2.67
N GLU A 112 17.93 -2.93 1.84
CA GLU A 112 18.50 -1.61 1.57
C GLU A 112 18.59 -0.78 2.85
N ALA A 113 17.47 -0.63 3.58
CA ALA A 113 17.43 0.17 4.80
C ALA A 113 18.35 -0.38 5.91
N THR A 114 18.41 -1.69 6.09
CA THR A 114 19.28 -2.29 7.13
C THR A 114 20.75 -2.28 6.73
N ALA A 115 21.07 -2.35 5.44
CA ALA A 115 22.44 -2.18 4.95
C ALA A 115 22.94 -0.75 5.16
N GLU A 116 22.11 0.25 4.83
CA GLU A 116 22.40 1.67 5.09
C GLU A 116 22.62 1.93 6.58
N ALA A 117 21.71 1.45 7.43
CA ALA A 117 21.82 1.61 8.88
C ALA A 117 23.10 0.98 9.44
N LYS A 118 23.47 -0.22 8.97
CA LYS A 118 24.72 -0.87 9.37
C LYS A 118 25.95 -0.04 9.00
N ILE A 119 25.98 0.54 7.79
CA ILE A 119 27.08 1.41 7.35
C ILE A 119 27.11 2.71 8.16
N ALA A 120 25.95 3.23 8.55
CA ALA A 120 25.82 4.41 9.42
C ALA A 120 26.14 4.14 10.90
N GLY A 121 26.48 2.91 11.28
CA GLY A 121 26.93 2.56 12.64
C GLY A 121 25.81 2.13 13.60
N PHE A 122 24.59 1.91 13.12
CA PHE A 122 23.51 1.39 13.95
C PHE A 122 23.80 -0.06 14.36
N LYS A 123 23.44 -0.41 15.60
CA LYS A 123 23.50 -1.79 16.07
C LYS A 123 22.22 -2.53 15.69
N ALA A 124 22.29 -3.85 15.64
CA ALA A 124 21.12 -4.68 15.34
C ALA A 124 20.00 -4.50 16.40
N GLU A 125 20.37 -4.21 17.65
CA GLU A 125 19.44 -3.96 18.75
C GLU A 125 18.64 -2.67 18.53
N ASP A 126 19.26 -1.61 17.99
CA ASP A 126 18.59 -0.35 17.67
C ASP A 126 17.51 -0.58 16.60
N LEU A 127 17.86 -1.34 15.56
CA LEU A 127 16.94 -1.69 14.47
C LEU A 127 15.77 -2.54 14.95
N LYS A 128 16.00 -3.53 15.83
CA LYS A 128 14.93 -4.32 16.44
C LYS A 128 13.99 -3.43 17.25
N GLY A 129 14.53 -2.51 18.05
CA GLY A 129 13.72 -1.57 18.82
C GLY A 129 12.88 -0.64 17.94
N ILE A 130 13.40 -0.19 16.79
CA ILE A 130 12.63 0.57 15.79
C ILE A 130 11.49 -0.28 15.23
N VAL A 131 11.77 -1.53 14.83
CA VAL A 131 10.75 -2.45 14.31
C VAL A 131 9.64 -2.69 15.34
N ASP A 132 9.99 -2.97 16.60
CA ASP A 132 9.00 -3.23 17.65
C ASP A 132 8.07 -2.02 17.86
N ARG A 133 8.62 -0.80 17.84
CA ARG A 133 7.82 0.43 17.93
C ARG A 133 6.93 0.62 16.70
N ILE A 134 7.43 0.33 15.50
CA ILE A 134 6.62 0.42 14.27
C ILE A 134 5.43 -0.54 14.33
N TYR A 135 5.65 -1.80 14.72
CA TYR A 135 4.57 -2.80 14.81
C TYR A 135 3.56 -2.51 15.94
N ALA A 136 3.97 -1.79 16.98
CA ALA A 136 3.07 -1.34 18.05
C ALA A 136 2.19 -0.15 17.65
N ASN A 137 2.50 0.55 16.55
CA ASN A 137 1.78 1.72 16.07
C ASN A 137 1.06 1.41 14.75
N ASN A 138 -0.08 2.08 14.51
CA ASN A 138 -0.76 1.97 13.22
C ASN A 138 -0.05 2.85 12.18
N VAL A 139 0.88 2.26 11.42
CA VAL A 139 1.65 2.95 10.38
C VAL A 139 1.28 2.47 8.97
N TYR A 140 1.54 3.32 7.98
CA TYR A 140 1.38 2.99 6.57
C TYR A 140 2.68 3.28 5.80
N PRO A 141 3.00 2.54 4.71
CA PRO A 141 4.29 2.62 4.01
C PRO A 141 4.73 4.00 3.50
N TYR A 142 3.81 4.95 3.35
CA TYR A 142 4.10 6.33 2.91
C TYR A 142 3.67 7.39 3.92
N GLY A 143 3.10 6.97 5.06
CA GLY A 143 2.71 7.89 6.11
C GLY A 143 3.92 8.61 6.72
N PRO A 144 3.69 9.73 7.44
CA PRO A 144 4.76 10.38 8.18
C PRO A 144 5.39 9.41 9.18
N ILE A 145 6.70 9.51 9.38
CA ILE A 145 7.41 8.75 10.42
C ILE A 145 6.94 9.29 11.78
N PRO A 146 6.31 8.47 12.64
CA PRO A 146 5.91 8.94 13.95
C PRO A 146 7.12 9.31 14.82
N GLU A 147 7.04 10.44 15.52
CA GLU A 147 8.11 10.91 16.42
C GLU A 147 8.47 9.87 17.49
N SER A 148 7.51 9.04 17.90
CA SER A 148 7.68 7.95 18.87
C SER A 148 8.68 6.87 18.43
N ILE A 149 8.98 6.77 17.13
CA ILE A 149 9.88 5.76 16.56
C ILE A 149 11.31 6.28 16.40
N ILE A 150 11.53 7.60 16.41
CA ILE A 150 12.86 8.19 16.29
C ILE A 150 13.63 7.85 17.59
N PRO A 151 14.76 7.11 17.51
CA PRO A 151 15.61 6.93 18.68
C PRO A 151 16.06 8.30 19.18
N ASN A 152 16.18 8.51 20.49
CA ASN A 152 16.91 9.68 20.99
C ASN A 152 18.35 9.53 20.50
N VAL A 153 18.68 10.21 19.40
CA VAL A 153 20.04 10.27 18.83
C VAL A 153 20.94 11.04 19.80
#